data_AF-A0A1Y3U151-F1
#
_entry.id   AF-A0A1Y3U151-F1
#
_cell.length_a   1.000
_cell.length_b   1.000
_cell.length_c   1.000
_cell.angle_alpha   90.00
_cell.angle_beta   90.00
_cell.angle_gamma   90.00
#
_symmetry.space_group_name_H-M   'P 1'
#
loop_
_entity.id
_entity.type
_entity.pdbx_description
1 polymer ?
#
loop_
_entity_poly.entity_id
_entity_poly.type
_entity_poly.pdbx_seq_one_letter_code
_entity_poly.pdbx_strand_id
1 'polypeptide(L)'
;MNELIYNLLNIFLIFTENISLVFLCEIFFTKKFQGVPFILSVLFLVLLNSIGLAFSDWNSFLKVFVLVCIGTAWVYKVFSAPLVKSAVVSILFLSFITAADNLFFLGAAFVSGVHLQTLLHDPYGYYLFCYFAKLLDLFVVMGFRVFVRRHFQFDNTTWQNWLKIFIFPAMSLSIAIFLWRIYCTVPFVAKELLLCTVGLLAMNLFAVAFLSHLNQQEQLRQDNIILQHNIKAQNEVIAAWSDAYRSQRKMTHDFQNQLSVICGLAEHEAPDSKLLSYVQSLLQTSTKSPLIVKTGRQVADVLFSQKYSLAREKDIEFSMQLDDLTYFSLDDTYLVVLLSNLIDNAIEACDKIPEGQPRTITVKMQVTEDGSFLYIENTTVVPVKILDNQVVISPYRSKEHGYGLRTVMNILNQSGAVFAFSYRESDRMFCFSAQIP
;
A
#
# COMPACT_ATOMS: atom_id res chain seq x y z
N MET A 1 -34.67 -23.60 46.33
CA MET A 1 -33.83 -22.38 46.35
C MET A 1 -34.73 -21.17 46.46
N ASN A 2 -34.37 -20.12 47.22
CA ASN A 2 -35.19 -18.91 47.36
C ASN A 2 -35.26 -18.14 46.01
N GLU A 3 -36.40 -17.56 45.68
CA GLU A 3 -36.63 -16.84 44.42
C GLU A 3 -35.67 -15.65 44.24
N LEU A 4 -35.33 -14.98 45.34
CA LEU A 4 -34.32 -13.92 45.37
C LEU A 4 -32.94 -14.44 44.92
N ILE A 5 -32.56 -15.64 45.34
CA ILE A 5 -31.28 -16.25 44.99
C ILE A 5 -31.28 -16.62 43.50
N TYR A 6 -32.37 -17.18 42.99
CA TYR A 6 -32.52 -17.51 41.56
C TYR A 6 -32.33 -16.28 40.67
N ASN A 7 -32.98 -15.17 41.02
CA ASN A 7 -32.88 -13.91 40.27
C ASN A 7 -31.46 -13.32 40.32
N LEU A 8 -30.81 -13.34 41.48
CA LEU A 8 -29.42 -12.88 41.62
C LEU A 8 -28.46 -13.71 40.76
N LEU A 9 -28.65 -15.03 40.70
CA LEU A 9 -27.80 -15.91 39.89
C LEU A 9 -27.99 -15.63 38.38
N ASN A 10 -29.22 -15.45 37.93
CA ASN A 10 -29.48 -15.08 36.53
C ASN A 10 -28.88 -13.72 36.15
N ILE A 11 -28.98 -12.72 37.03
CA ILE A 11 -28.38 -11.40 36.79
C ILE A 11 -26.86 -11.52 36.63
N PHE A 12 -26.21 -12.35 37.42
CA PHE A 12 -24.77 -12.54 37.32
C PHE A 12 -24.35 -13.24 36.02
N LEU A 13 -25.13 -14.23 35.54
CA LEU A 13 -24.92 -14.83 34.21
C LEU A 13 -25.05 -13.78 33.10
N ILE A 14 -26.13 -12.99 33.12
CA ILE A 14 -26.36 -11.91 32.16
C ILE A 14 -25.21 -10.88 32.22
N PHE A 15 -24.71 -10.56 33.40
CA PHE A 15 -23.57 -9.66 33.57
C PHE A 15 -22.31 -10.19 32.85
N THR A 16 -22.00 -11.49 32.97
CA THR A 16 -20.85 -12.10 32.28
C THR A 16 -20.99 -12.08 30.76
N GLU A 17 -22.20 -12.30 30.22
CA GLU A 17 -22.47 -12.19 28.79
C GLU A 17 -22.24 -10.76 28.29
N ASN A 18 -22.74 -9.76 29.02
CA ASN A 18 -22.57 -8.36 28.63
C ASN A 18 -21.10 -7.91 28.66
N ILE A 19 -20.27 -8.44 29.56
CA ILE A 19 -18.82 -8.24 29.52
C ILE A 19 -18.22 -8.85 28.24
N SER A 20 -18.67 -10.04 27.85
CA SER A 20 -18.21 -10.68 26.62
C SER A 20 -18.58 -9.85 25.38
N LEU A 21 -19.79 -9.26 25.35
CA LEU A 21 -20.20 -8.33 24.30
C LEU A 21 -19.29 -7.09 24.24
N VAL A 22 -18.95 -6.51 25.40
CA VAL A 22 -18.02 -5.38 25.48
C VAL A 22 -16.67 -5.74 24.84
N PHE A 23 -16.09 -6.89 25.18
CA PHE A 23 -14.81 -7.32 24.62
C PHE A 23 -14.88 -7.57 23.12
N LEU A 24 -15.98 -8.14 22.61
CA LEU A 24 -16.18 -8.29 21.19
C LEU A 24 -16.31 -6.94 20.48
N CYS A 25 -17.08 -5.99 21.05
CA CYS A 25 -17.23 -4.65 20.46
C CYS A 25 -15.92 -3.88 20.39
N GLU A 26 -15.04 -4.05 21.39
CA GLU A 26 -13.70 -3.45 21.40
C GLU A 26 -12.78 -3.98 20.28
N ILE A 27 -13.10 -5.11 19.64
CA ILE A 27 -12.35 -5.59 18.47
C ILE A 27 -12.62 -4.68 17.27
N PHE A 28 -13.88 -4.28 17.08
CA PHE A 28 -14.34 -3.63 15.86
C PHE A 28 -14.49 -2.11 15.99
N PHE A 29 -14.74 -1.60 17.20
CA PHE A 29 -15.13 -0.21 17.42
C PHE A 29 -14.39 0.45 18.59
N THR A 30 -14.31 1.78 18.52
CA THR A 30 -13.81 2.63 19.60
C THR A 30 -14.96 3.08 20.52
N LYS A 31 -14.69 3.20 21.81
CA LYS A 31 -15.67 3.64 22.81
C LYS A 31 -15.89 5.16 22.73
N LYS A 32 -17.15 5.61 22.82
CA LYS A 32 -17.51 7.04 22.96
C LYS A 32 -17.38 7.53 24.40
N PHE A 33 -17.69 6.65 25.35
CA PHE A 33 -17.65 6.95 26.79
C PHE A 33 -16.53 6.16 27.48
N GLN A 34 -15.92 6.74 28.51
CA GLN A 34 -14.90 6.10 29.35
C GLN A 34 -15.17 6.36 30.84
N GLY A 35 -14.63 5.51 31.72
CA GLY A 35 -14.80 5.64 33.18
C GLY A 35 -16.21 5.31 33.68
N VAL A 36 -16.69 6.07 34.66
CA VAL A 36 -18.00 5.88 35.32
C VAL A 36 -19.20 5.81 34.36
N PRO A 37 -19.38 6.71 33.37
CA PRO A 37 -20.53 6.63 32.46
C PRO A 37 -20.54 5.35 31.62
N PHE A 38 -19.37 4.81 31.30
CA PHE A 38 -19.28 3.52 30.61
C PHE A 38 -19.76 2.37 31.50
N ILE A 39 -19.32 2.33 32.77
CA ILE A 39 -19.75 1.31 33.73
C ILE A 39 -21.27 1.38 33.95
N LEU A 40 -21.83 2.58 34.13
CA LEU A 40 -23.28 2.78 34.24
C LEU A 40 -24.03 2.28 33.00
N SER A 41 -23.48 2.50 31.81
CA SER A 41 -24.10 2.00 30.57
C SER A 41 -24.14 0.47 30.49
N VAL A 42 -23.12 -0.22 31.02
CA VAL A 42 -23.07 -1.70 31.07
C VAL A 42 -24.08 -2.22 32.11
N LEU A 43 -24.17 -1.60 33.28
CA LEU A 43 -25.16 -1.97 34.29
C LEU A 43 -26.59 -1.75 33.77
N PHE A 44 -26.82 -0.65 33.04
CA PHE A 44 -28.11 -0.41 32.39
C PHE A 44 -28.44 -1.46 31.32
N LEU A 45 -27.44 -1.90 30.55
CA LEU A 45 -27.62 -2.99 29.59
C LEU A 45 -28.02 -4.31 30.27
N VAL A 46 -27.39 -4.64 31.40
CA VAL A 46 -27.73 -5.84 32.18
C VAL A 46 -29.18 -5.77 32.67
N LEU A 47 -29.60 -4.61 33.18
CA LEU A 47 -30.99 -4.39 33.58
C LEU A 47 -31.97 -4.57 32.41
N LEU A 48 -31.68 -3.95 31.25
CA LEU A 48 -32.52 -4.07 30.05
C LEU A 48 -32.60 -5.51 29.55
N ASN A 49 -31.49 -6.25 29.52
CA ASN A 49 -31.48 -7.65 29.12
C ASN A 49 -32.26 -8.53 30.10
N SER A 50 -32.19 -8.24 31.40
CA SER A 50 -32.95 -8.97 32.43
C SER A 50 -34.46 -8.78 32.27
N ILE A 51 -34.89 -7.53 32.03
CA ILE A 51 -36.30 -7.20 31.75
C ILE A 51 -36.74 -7.80 30.40
N GLY A 52 -35.90 -7.69 29.37
CA GLY A 52 -36.17 -8.20 28.03
C GLY A 52 -36.37 -9.71 28.02
N LEU A 53 -35.53 -10.46 28.75
CA LEU A 53 -35.65 -11.91 28.90
C LEU A 53 -36.95 -12.30 29.61
N ALA A 54 -37.28 -11.66 30.74
CA ALA A 54 -38.51 -11.91 31.48
C ALA A 54 -39.78 -11.64 30.63
N PHE A 55 -39.77 -10.57 29.83
CA PHE A 55 -40.91 -10.24 28.94
C PHE A 55 -41.09 -11.27 27.81
N SER A 56 -40.00 -11.81 27.29
CA SER A 56 -39.99 -12.67 26.10
C SER A 56 -39.96 -14.17 26.42
N ASP A 57 -40.25 -14.55 27.67
CA ASP A 57 -40.09 -15.92 28.15
C ASP A 57 -40.84 -16.99 27.34
N TRP A 58 -41.97 -16.60 26.75
CA TRP A 58 -42.90 -17.45 26.02
C TRP A 58 -42.43 -17.86 24.61
N ASN A 59 -41.47 -17.15 24.00
CA ASN A 59 -41.05 -17.44 22.62
C ASN A 59 -39.55 -17.20 22.39
N SER A 60 -38.81 -18.25 22.05
CA SER A 60 -37.36 -18.21 21.79
C SER A 60 -36.96 -17.22 20.69
N PHE A 61 -37.76 -17.06 19.64
CA PHE A 61 -37.45 -16.10 18.56
C PHE A 61 -37.67 -14.66 19.02
N LEU A 62 -38.70 -14.43 19.84
CA LEU A 62 -38.94 -13.11 20.44
C LEU A 62 -37.80 -12.73 21.39
N LYS A 63 -37.30 -13.67 22.21
CA LYS A 63 -36.12 -13.46 23.07
C LYS A 63 -34.94 -12.93 22.27
N VAL A 64 -34.59 -13.65 21.22
CA VAL A 64 -33.46 -13.32 20.36
C VAL A 64 -33.65 -11.97 19.69
N PHE A 65 -34.84 -11.69 19.17
CA PHE A 65 -35.16 -10.40 18.56
C PHE A 65 -34.99 -9.24 19.54
N VAL A 66 -35.56 -9.36 20.76
CA VAL A 66 -35.46 -8.35 21.81
C VAL A 66 -34.01 -8.10 22.21
N LEU A 67 -33.23 -9.16 22.42
CA LEU A 67 -31.80 -9.06 22.77
C LEU A 67 -30.99 -8.39 21.65
N VAL A 68 -31.25 -8.72 20.39
CA VAL A 68 -30.59 -8.07 19.24
C VAL A 68 -30.95 -6.59 19.18
N CYS A 69 -32.20 -6.22 19.40
CA CYS A 69 -32.62 -4.81 19.42
C CYS A 69 -31.95 -4.02 20.56
N ILE A 70 -31.96 -4.57 21.77
CA ILE A 70 -31.32 -3.96 22.95
C ILE A 70 -29.81 -3.83 22.72
N GLY A 71 -29.14 -4.90 22.29
CA GLY A 71 -27.71 -4.91 21.97
C GLY A 71 -27.36 -3.89 20.89
N THR A 72 -28.13 -3.84 19.80
CA THR A 72 -27.90 -2.90 18.69
C THR A 72 -28.01 -1.45 19.15
N ALA A 73 -29.06 -1.13 19.91
CA ALA A 73 -29.29 0.21 20.45
C ALA A 73 -28.15 0.62 21.39
N TRP A 74 -27.71 -0.29 22.26
CA TRP A 74 -26.62 -0.04 23.20
C TRP A 74 -25.28 0.15 22.48
N VAL A 75 -24.91 -0.73 21.55
CA VAL A 75 -23.66 -0.62 20.77
C VAL A 75 -23.64 0.67 19.97
N TYR A 76 -24.75 1.05 19.32
CA TYR A 76 -24.86 2.31 18.58
C TYR A 76 -24.65 3.55 19.47
N LYS A 77 -25.16 3.52 20.71
CA LYS A 77 -25.01 4.65 21.65
C LYS A 77 -23.64 4.72 22.30
N VAL A 78 -23.05 3.58 22.68
CA VAL A 78 -21.81 3.52 23.47
C VAL A 78 -20.54 3.49 22.60
N PHE A 79 -20.62 2.96 21.39
CA PHE A 79 -19.47 2.84 20.47
C PHE A 79 -19.62 3.74 19.23
N SER A 80 -18.48 4.10 18.63
CA SER A 80 -18.39 4.87 17.39
C SER A 80 -18.63 3.98 16.17
N ALA A 81 -19.88 3.49 16.04
CA ALA A 81 -20.31 2.62 14.97
C ALA A 81 -21.64 3.10 14.34
N PRO A 82 -21.82 3.00 13.01
CA PRO A 82 -23.11 3.19 12.36
C PRO A 82 -24.06 2.03 12.69
N LEU A 83 -25.37 2.28 12.63
CA LEU A 83 -26.42 1.35 13.05
C LEU A 83 -26.28 -0.06 12.45
N VAL A 84 -25.95 -0.16 11.15
CA VAL A 84 -25.77 -1.45 10.46
C VAL A 84 -24.64 -2.27 11.08
N LYS A 85 -23.49 -1.64 11.37
CA LYS A 85 -22.35 -2.34 11.99
C LYS A 85 -22.70 -2.80 13.40
N SER A 86 -23.41 -1.96 14.17
CA SER A 86 -23.89 -2.31 15.51
C SER A 86 -24.85 -3.51 15.49
N ALA A 87 -25.75 -3.58 14.51
CA ALA A 87 -26.68 -4.68 14.35
C ALA A 87 -25.96 -5.99 14.02
N VAL A 88 -25.03 -5.96 13.06
CA VAL A 88 -24.26 -7.14 12.66
C VAL A 88 -23.42 -7.67 13.82
N VAL A 89 -22.73 -6.81 14.59
CA VAL A 89 -21.96 -7.26 15.77
C VAL A 89 -22.86 -7.85 16.84
N SER A 90 -24.04 -7.27 17.09
CA SER A 90 -24.99 -7.79 18.08
C SER A 90 -25.50 -9.19 17.70
N ILE A 91 -25.77 -9.41 16.41
CA ILE A 91 -26.20 -10.73 15.90
C ILE A 91 -25.04 -11.71 15.90
N LEU A 92 -23.84 -11.28 15.50
CA LEU A 92 -22.64 -12.13 15.52
C LEU A 92 -22.30 -12.58 16.94
N PHE A 93 -22.40 -11.67 17.90
CA PHE A 93 -22.24 -11.98 19.32
C PHE A 93 -23.24 -13.04 19.79
N LEU A 94 -24.53 -12.82 19.52
CA LEU A 94 -25.58 -13.73 19.97
C LEU A 94 -25.48 -15.09 19.27
N SER A 95 -25.11 -15.12 17.99
CA SER A 95 -24.81 -16.36 17.24
C SER A 95 -23.67 -17.13 17.89
N PHE A 96 -22.58 -16.45 18.29
CA PHE A 96 -21.43 -17.09 18.92
C PHE A 96 -21.77 -17.64 20.31
N ILE A 97 -22.42 -16.84 21.17
CA ILE A 97 -22.82 -17.30 22.51
C ILE A 97 -23.80 -18.47 22.44
N THR A 98 -24.85 -18.38 21.61
CA THR A 98 -25.83 -19.48 21.52
C THR A 98 -25.22 -20.76 20.96
N ALA A 99 -24.30 -20.67 19.99
CA ALA A 99 -23.59 -21.83 19.48
C ALA A 99 -22.59 -22.40 20.51
N ALA A 100 -21.93 -21.55 21.29
CA ALA A 100 -21.02 -21.96 22.37
C ALA A 100 -21.76 -22.63 23.52
N ASP A 101 -22.89 -22.07 23.97
CA ASP A 101 -23.79 -22.69 24.95
C ASP A 101 -24.24 -24.07 24.47
N ASN A 102 -24.72 -24.16 23.22
CA ASN A 102 -25.12 -25.45 22.64
C ASN A 102 -23.95 -26.45 22.62
N LEU A 103 -22.75 -26.02 22.22
CA LEU A 103 -21.56 -26.87 22.23
C LEU A 103 -21.27 -27.39 23.65
N PHE A 104 -21.35 -26.52 24.66
CA PHE A 104 -21.05 -26.87 26.03
C PHE A 104 -22.08 -27.85 26.62
N PHE A 105 -23.37 -27.58 26.44
CA PHE A 105 -24.45 -28.46 26.91
C PHE A 105 -24.45 -29.82 26.20
N LEU A 106 -24.29 -29.84 24.88
CA LEU A 106 -24.21 -31.09 24.10
C LEU A 106 -22.95 -31.88 24.42
N GLY A 107 -21.81 -31.20 24.55
CA GLY A 107 -20.53 -31.82 24.91
C GLY A 107 -20.57 -32.45 26.30
N ALA A 108 -21.15 -31.77 27.29
CA ALA A 108 -21.34 -32.33 28.62
C ALA A 108 -22.28 -33.53 28.60
N ALA A 109 -23.40 -33.47 27.86
CA ALA A 109 -24.30 -34.61 27.71
C ALA A 109 -23.61 -35.82 27.06
N PHE A 110 -22.72 -35.58 26.09
CA PHE A 110 -21.94 -36.63 25.44
C PHE A 110 -20.89 -37.26 26.38
N VAL A 111 -20.14 -36.45 27.13
CA VAL A 111 -19.04 -36.94 27.99
C VAL A 111 -19.56 -37.60 29.26
N SER A 112 -20.55 -36.99 29.92
CA SER A 112 -21.05 -37.45 31.22
C SER A 112 -22.20 -38.46 31.10
N GLY A 113 -22.84 -38.54 29.92
CA GLY A 113 -24.09 -39.29 29.75
C GLY A 113 -25.27 -38.70 30.52
N VAL A 114 -25.08 -37.57 31.22
CA VAL A 114 -26.11 -36.91 32.02
C VAL A 114 -26.86 -35.93 31.12
N HIS A 115 -28.15 -36.18 30.91
CA HIS A 115 -29.01 -35.32 30.11
C HIS A 115 -29.40 -34.04 30.88
N LEU A 116 -29.76 -32.98 30.14
CA LEU A 116 -30.17 -31.69 30.69
C LEU A 116 -31.27 -31.81 31.76
N GLN A 117 -32.20 -32.75 31.61
CA GLN A 117 -33.29 -32.99 32.55
C GLN A 117 -32.82 -33.42 33.95
N THR A 118 -31.67 -34.09 34.03
CA THR A 118 -31.07 -34.52 35.30
C THR A 118 -30.35 -33.36 35.99
N LEU A 119 -29.70 -32.46 35.24
CA LEU A 119 -29.13 -31.23 35.79
C LEU A 119 -30.20 -30.27 36.33
N LEU A 120 -31.36 -30.19 35.67
CA LEU A 120 -32.47 -29.33 36.13
C LEU A 120 -33.04 -29.75 37.51
N HIS A 121 -32.81 -30.99 37.95
CA HIS A 121 -33.24 -31.48 39.26
C HIS A 121 -32.36 -30.97 40.43
N ASP A 122 -31.10 -30.58 40.17
CA ASP A 122 -30.23 -29.93 41.15
C ASP A 122 -29.95 -28.48 40.73
N PRO A 123 -30.68 -27.49 41.30
CA PRO A 123 -30.51 -26.09 40.96
C PRO A 123 -29.08 -25.58 41.17
N TYR A 124 -28.39 -26.05 42.21
CA TYR A 124 -27.04 -25.57 42.53
C TYR A 124 -26.02 -26.11 41.52
N GLY A 125 -26.10 -27.40 41.20
CA GLY A 125 -25.30 -28.02 40.15
C GLY A 125 -25.52 -27.38 38.77
N TYR A 126 -26.76 -27.09 38.40
CA TYR A 126 -27.09 -26.40 37.15
C TYR A 126 -26.42 -25.02 37.06
N TYR A 127 -26.56 -24.17 38.08
CA TYR A 127 -25.96 -22.84 38.05
C TYR A 127 -24.43 -22.90 38.06
N LEU A 128 -23.82 -23.80 38.84
CA LEU A 128 -22.37 -23.98 38.83
C LEU A 128 -21.87 -24.36 37.43
N PHE A 129 -22.59 -25.26 36.75
CA PHE A 129 -22.30 -25.67 35.38
C PHE A 129 -22.42 -24.50 34.39
N CYS A 130 -23.49 -23.71 34.48
CA CYS A 130 -23.67 -22.51 33.65
C CYS A 130 -22.56 -21.47 33.88
N TYR A 131 -22.14 -21.22 35.12
CA TYR A 131 -21.04 -20.30 35.38
C TYR A 131 -19.72 -20.78 34.82
N PHE A 132 -19.45 -22.08 34.92
CA PHE A 132 -18.26 -22.65 34.32
C PHE A 132 -18.27 -22.47 32.80
N ALA A 133 -19.41 -22.70 32.14
CA ALA A 133 -19.60 -22.44 30.71
C ALA A 133 -19.29 -20.98 30.35
N LYS A 134 -19.86 -20.03 31.09
CA LYS A 134 -19.70 -18.60 30.81
C LYS A 134 -18.29 -18.07 31.09
N LEU A 135 -17.59 -18.64 32.08
CA LEU A 135 -16.18 -18.33 32.30
C LEU A 135 -15.30 -18.83 31.15
N LEU A 136 -15.60 -20.01 30.61
CA LEU A 136 -14.92 -20.55 29.44
C LEU A 136 -15.18 -19.67 28.20
N ASP A 137 -16.42 -19.27 27.96
CA ASP A 137 -16.79 -18.36 26.87
C ASP A 137 -16.04 -17.03 26.96
N LEU A 138 -16.00 -16.44 28.16
CA LEU A 138 -15.27 -15.19 28.40
C LEU A 138 -13.77 -15.34 28.08
N PHE A 139 -13.16 -16.46 28.47
CA PHE A 139 -11.77 -16.77 28.14
C PHE A 139 -11.56 -16.93 26.62
N VAL A 140 -12.46 -17.63 25.94
CA VAL A 140 -12.44 -17.80 24.48
C VAL A 140 -12.58 -16.47 23.76
N VAL A 141 -13.53 -15.63 24.17
CA VAL A 141 -13.72 -14.28 23.59
C VAL A 141 -12.50 -13.40 23.82
N MET A 142 -11.86 -13.49 24.99
CA MET A 142 -10.62 -12.76 25.27
C MET A 142 -9.46 -13.24 24.39
N GLY A 143 -9.27 -14.56 24.25
CA GLY A 143 -8.27 -15.14 23.35
C GLY A 143 -8.54 -14.77 21.89
N PHE A 144 -9.79 -14.86 21.45
CA PHE A 144 -10.24 -14.44 20.13
C PHE A 144 -9.97 -12.97 19.87
N ARG A 145 -10.23 -12.09 20.85
CA ARG A 145 -9.90 -10.66 20.77
C ARG A 145 -8.41 -10.43 20.53
N VAL A 146 -7.54 -11.10 21.28
CA VAL A 146 -6.09 -10.97 21.12
C VAL A 146 -5.64 -11.48 19.75
N PHE A 147 -6.17 -12.62 19.32
CA PHE A 147 -5.89 -13.20 18.00
C PHE A 147 -6.30 -12.25 16.88
N VAL A 148 -7.55 -11.77 16.92
CA VAL A 148 -8.10 -10.91 15.87
C VAL A 148 -7.39 -9.58 15.80
N ARG A 149 -7.09 -8.92 16.93
CA ARG A 149 -6.33 -7.65 16.92
C ARG A 149 -4.88 -7.80 16.43
N ARG A 150 -4.28 -9.00 16.55
CA ARG A 150 -2.93 -9.26 16.04
C ARG A 150 -2.91 -9.55 14.54
N HIS A 151 -3.90 -10.27 14.03
CA HIS A 151 -3.91 -10.76 12.66
C HIS A 151 -4.77 -9.95 11.69
N PHE A 152 -5.72 -9.15 12.19
CA PHE A 152 -6.71 -8.46 11.37
C PHE A 152 -6.84 -6.99 11.77
N GLN A 153 -6.90 -6.11 10.76
CA GLN A 153 -7.16 -4.68 10.91
C GLN A 153 -8.50 -4.34 10.24
N PHE A 154 -9.33 -3.53 10.91
CA PHE A 154 -10.69 -3.20 10.46
C PHE A 154 -10.90 -1.70 10.18
N ASP A 155 -9.82 -0.98 9.86
CA ASP A 155 -9.81 0.48 9.91
C ASP A 155 -10.61 1.21 8.81
N ASN A 156 -11.15 0.51 7.80
CA ASN A 156 -11.88 1.20 6.72
C ASN A 156 -13.02 0.41 6.06
N THR A 157 -13.69 -0.44 6.82
CA THR A 157 -14.79 -1.26 6.28
C THR A 157 -16.04 -0.42 5.95
N THR A 158 -16.51 -0.46 4.70
CA THR A 158 -17.79 0.15 4.30
C THR A 158 -18.98 -0.61 4.90
N TRP A 159 -20.10 0.07 5.15
CA TRP A 159 -21.32 -0.55 5.69
C TRP A 159 -21.86 -1.67 4.78
N GLN A 160 -21.61 -1.59 3.47
CA GLN A 160 -22.01 -2.60 2.49
C GLN A 160 -21.32 -3.95 2.71
N ASN A 161 -20.03 -3.94 3.08
CA ASN A 161 -19.29 -5.17 3.36
C ASN A 161 -19.82 -5.86 4.64
N TRP A 162 -20.21 -5.07 5.64
CA TRP A 162 -20.88 -5.59 6.83
C TRP A 162 -22.26 -6.18 6.52
N LEU A 163 -23.02 -5.59 5.59
CA LEU A 163 -24.30 -6.14 5.15
C LEU A 163 -24.14 -7.49 4.44
N LYS A 164 -23.09 -7.67 3.61
CA LYS A 164 -22.82 -8.96 2.95
C LYS A 164 -22.58 -10.09 3.95
N ILE A 165 -21.99 -9.77 5.10
CA ILE A 165 -21.63 -10.75 6.13
C ILE A 165 -22.77 -11.04 7.09
N PHE A 166 -23.72 -10.12 7.26
CA PHE A 166 -24.92 -10.28 8.10
C PHE A 166 -25.63 -11.63 7.92
N ILE A 167 -25.65 -12.15 6.69
CA ILE A 167 -26.37 -13.39 6.34
C ILE A 167 -25.81 -14.59 7.11
N PHE A 168 -24.47 -14.68 7.29
CA PHE A 168 -23.86 -15.86 7.92
C PHE A 168 -24.21 -15.97 9.42
N PRO A 169 -24.03 -14.95 10.27
CA PRO A 169 -24.40 -15.05 11.67
C PRO A 169 -25.91 -15.13 11.88
N ALA A 170 -26.72 -14.49 11.05
CA ALA A 170 -28.18 -14.57 11.16
C ALA A 170 -28.70 -16.00 10.86
N MET A 171 -28.16 -16.65 9.83
CA MET A 171 -28.46 -18.06 9.54
C MET A 171 -27.93 -18.97 10.64
N SER A 172 -26.70 -18.76 11.09
CA SER A 172 -26.11 -19.55 12.19
C SER A 172 -26.94 -19.46 13.47
N LEU A 173 -27.36 -18.25 13.86
CA LEU A 173 -28.22 -18.03 15.02
C LEU A 173 -29.57 -18.75 14.88
N SER A 174 -30.19 -18.66 13.69
CA SER A 174 -31.46 -19.34 13.42
C SER A 174 -31.29 -20.87 13.54
N ILE A 175 -30.26 -21.43 12.91
CA ILE A 175 -29.96 -22.87 12.98
C ILE A 175 -29.67 -23.28 14.43
N ALA A 176 -28.86 -22.53 15.18
CA ALA A 176 -28.53 -22.82 16.57
C ALA A 176 -29.78 -22.92 17.47
N ILE A 177 -30.77 -22.04 17.28
CA ILE A 177 -32.05 -22.11 18.00
C ILE A 177 -32.81 -23.40 17.64
N PHE A 178 -32.83 -23.79 16.36
CA PHE A 178 -33.47 -25.04 15.94
C PHE A 178 -32.75 -26.27 16.50
N LEU A 179 -31.42 -26.30 16.50
CA LEU A 179 -30.64 -27.41 17.09
C LEU A 179 -30.94 -27.54 18.59
N TRP A 180 -31.02 -26.44 19.32
CA TRP A 180 -31.39 -26.45 20.73
C TRP A 180 -32.80 -27.03 20.95
N ARG A 181 -33.77 -26.63 20.12
CA ARG A 181 -35.13 -27.17 20.19
C ARG A 181 -35.17 -28.68 19.93
N ILE A 182 -34.41 -29.18 18.95
CA ILE A 182 -34.31 -30.61 18.64
C ILE A 182 -33.68 -31.38 19.82
N TYR A 183 -32.64 -30.83 20.44
CA TYR A 183 -32.01 -31.46 21.61
C TYR A 183 -32.99 -31.60 22.78
N CYS A 184 -33.81 -30.57 23.04
CA CYS A 184 -34.80 -30.62 24.11
C CYS A 184 -35.93 -31.65 23.86
N THR A 185 -36.24 -31.97 22.60
CA THR A 185 -37.27 -32.97 22.27
C THR A 185 -36.71 -34.38 22.13
N VAL A 186 -35.51 -34.54 21.58
CA VAL A 186 -34.88 -35.83 21.32
C VAL A 186 -33.40 -35.81 21.77
N PRO A 187 -33.12 -35.98 23.08
CA PRO A 187 -31.78 -35.83 23.64
C PRO A 187 -30.78 -36.91 23.19
N PHE A 188 -31.25 -38.04 22.64
CA PHE A 188 -30.39 -39.12 22.14
C PHE A 188 -29.56 -38.73 20.90
N VAL A 189 -29.98 -37.70 20.16
CA VAL A 189 -29.32 -37.22 18.92
C VAL A 189 -28.18 -36.22 19.24
N ALA A 190 -27.78 -36.10 20.50
CA ALA A 190 -26.82 -35.09 20.95
C ALA A 190 -25.47 -35.13 20.18
N LYS A 191 -25.00 -36.34 19.82
CA LYS A 191 -23.75 -36.53 19.07
C LYS A 191 -23.82 -35.96 17.65
N GLU A 192 -24.94 -36.16 16.94
CA GLU A 192 -25.11 -35.61 15.59
C GLU A 192 -25.25 -34.09 15.64
N LEU A 193 -25.96 -33.57 16.65
CA LEU A 193 -26.12 -32.13 16.84
C LEU A 193 -24.80 -31.42 17.20
N LEU A 194 -23.91 -32.09 17.96
CA LEU A 194 -22.60 -31.55 18.33
C LEU A 194 -21.72 -31.29 17.09
N LEU A 195 -21.76 -32.17 16.09
CA LEU A 195 -21.04 -31.94 14.83
C LEU A 195 -21.57 -30.68 14.11
N CYS A 196 -22.89 -30.50 14.10
CA CYS A 196 -23.52 -29.33 13.51
C CYS A 196 -23.15 -28.04 14.24
N THR A 197 -23.09 -28.03 15.58
CA THR A 197 -22.72 -26.83 16.35
C THR A 197 -21.26 -26.44 16.16
N VAL A 198 -20.34 -27.41 16.08
CA VAL A 198 -18.94 -27.15 15.70
C VAL A 198 -18.86 -26.52 14.31
N GLY A 199 -19.65 -27.01 13.35
CA GLY A 199 -19.77 -26.42 12.01
C GLY A 199 -20.27 -24.98 12.04
N LEU A 200 -21.27 -24.66 12.87
CA LEU A 200 -21.78 -23.28 13.04
C LEU A 200 -20.73 -22.32 13.60
N LEU A 201 -19.97 -22.75 14.62
CA LEU A 201 -18.87 -21.94 15.16
C LEU A 201 -17.78 -21.70 14.10
N ALA A 202 -17.41 -22.72 13.33
CA ALA A 202 -16.48 -22.58 12.22
C ALA A 202 -17.00 -21.59 11.16
N MET A 203 -18.29 -21.62 10.84
CA MET A 203 -18.91 -20.65 9.92
C MET A 203 -18.90 -19.22 10.45
N ASN A 204 -19.12 -19.00 11.75
CA ASN A 204 -18.99 -17.67 12.37
C ASN A 204 -17.54 -17.17 12.34
N LEU A 205 -16.55 -18.04 12.59
CA LEU A 205 -15.14 -17.69 12.46
C LEU A 205 -14.77 -17.35 11.01
N PHE A 206 -15.27 -18.13 10.05
CA PHE A 206 -15.12 -17.85 8.62
C PHE A 206 -15.71 -16.49 8.26
N ALA A 207 -16.89 -16.13 8.78
CA ALA A 207 -17.49 -14.81 8.54
C ALA A 207 -16.59 -13.65 9.00
N VAL A 208 -15.91 -13.78 10.16
CA VAL A 208 -14.95 -12.77 10.63
C VAL A 208 -13.69 -12.74 9.76
N ALA A 209 -13.14 -13.89 9.38
CA ALA A 209 -11.99 -13.96 8.47
C ALA A 209 -12.32 -13.36 7.09
N PHE A 210 -13.51 -13.64 6.57
CA PHE A 210 -14.01 -13.11 5.32
C PHE A 210 -14.20 -11.59 5.38
N LEU A 211 -14.68 -11.04 6.51
CA LEU A 211 -14.71 -9.59 6.75
C LEU A 211 -13.33 -8.97 6.61
N SER A 212 -12.32 -9.60 7.22
CA SER A 212 -10.96 -9.09 7.11
C SER A 212 -10.43 -9.16 5.68
N HIS A 213 -10.74 -10.24 4.95
CA HIS A 213 -10.34 -10.37 3.57
C HIS A 213 -10.98 -9.29 2.67
N LEU A 214 -12.28 -9.03 2.84
CA LEU A 214 -12.97 -7.94 2.15
C LEU A 214 -12.39 -6.56 2.50
N ASN A 215 -11.97 -6.35 3.75
CA ASN A 215 -11.32 -5.10 4.14
C ASN A 215 -9.95 -4.93 3.45
N GLN A 216 -9.15 -5.99 3.41
CA GLN A 216 -7.83 -5.98 2.77
C GLN A 216 -7.95 -5.74 1.25
N GLN A 217 -8.93 -6.37 0.59
CA GLN A 217 -9.18 -6.13 -0.84
C GLN A 217 -9.56 -4.67 -1.12
N GLU A 218 -10.38 -4.05 -0.27
CA GLU A 218 -10.76 -2.65 -0.46
C GLU A 218 -9.57 -1.69 -0.24
N GLN A 219 -8.71 -1.97 0.75
CA GLN A 219 -7.46 -1.22 0.96
C GLN A 219 -6.55 -1.32 -0.27
N LEU A 220 -6.31 -2.54 -0.76
CA LEU A 220 -5.51 -2.75 -1.99
C LEU A 220 -6.10 -2.02 -3.20
N ARG A 221 -7.42 -1.93 -3.30
CA ARG A 221 -8.10 -1.18 -4.37
C ARG A 221 -7.86 0.32 -4.25
N GLN A 222 -7.95 0.87 -3.03
CA GLN A 222 -7.69 2.28 -2.76
C GLN A 222 -6.23 2.64 -3.06
N ASP A 223 -5.28 1.81 -2.64
CA ASP A 223 -3.85 2.01 -2.90
C ASP A 223 -3.55 2.00 -4.40
N ASN A 224 -4.17 1.09 -5.17
CA ASN A 224 -4.04 1.05 -6.63
C ASN A 224 -4.58 2.32 -7.31
N ILE A 225 -5.74 2.84 -6.85
CA ILE A 225 -6.30 4.09 -7.39
C ILE A 225 -5.37 5.27 -7.11
N ILE A 226 -4.84 5.37 -5.89
CA ILE A 226 -3.87 6.42 -5.52
C ILE A 226 -2.61 6.30 -6.37
N LEU A 227 -2.10 5.08 -6.56
CA LEU A 227 -0.92 4.81 -7.39
C LEU A 227 -1.15 5.23 -8.85
N GLN A 228 -2.30 4.89 -9.43
CA GLN A 228 -2.66 5.30 -10.79
C GLN A 228 -2.76 6.82 -10.93
N HIS A 229 -3.34 7.50 -9.94
CA HIS A 229 -3.38 8.96 -9.93
C HIS A 229 -1.98 9.58 -9.88
N ASN A 230 -1.09 9.03 -9.05
CA ASN A 230 0.30 9.49 -8.95
C ASN A 230 1.08 9.27 -10.26
N ILE A 231 0.90 8.13 -10.93
CA ILE A 231 1.51 7.86 -12.24
C ILE A 231 1.00 8.87 -13.29
N LYS A 232 -0.30 9.12 -13.33
CA LYS A 232 -0.89 10.09 -14.26
C LYS A 232 -0.32 11.50 -14.05
N ALA A 233 -0.25 11.95 -12.80
CA ALA A 233 0.33 13.25 -12.47
C ALA A 233 1.81 13.34 -12.87
N GLN A 234 2.59 12.27 -12.67
CA GLN A 234 3.99 12.23 -13.12
C GLN A 234 4.12 12.31 -14.64
N ASN A 235 3.26 11.63 -15.39
CA ASN A 235 3.25 11.68 -16.85
C ASN A 235 2.90 13.08 -17.37
N GLU A 236 1.95 13.78 -16.74
CA GLU A 236 1.60 15.17 -17.07
C GLU A 236 2.79 16.11 -16.84
N VAL A 237 3.51 15.94 -15.73
CA VAL A 237 4.75 16.68 -15.47
C VAL A 237 5.78 16.39 -16.57
N ILE A 238 6.06 15.12 -16.89
CA ILE A 238 7.01 14.75 -17.95
C ILE A 238 6.63 15.38 -19.29
N ALA A 239 5.35 15.36 -19.66
CA ALA A 239 4.86 15.99 -20.89
C ALA A 239 5.11 17.50 -20.89
N ALA A 240 4.82 18.19 -19.79
CA ALA A 240 5.09 19.62 -19.65
C ALA A 240 6.58 19.95 -19.77
N TRP A 241 7.46 19.13 -19.20
CA TRP A 241 8.91 19.26 -19.36
C TRP A 241 9.36 19.07 -20.82
N SER A 242 8.81 18.07 -21.51
CA SER A 242 9.07 17.84 -22.94
C SER A 242 8.65 19.05 -23.80
N ASP A 243 7.47 19.61 -23.53
CA ASP A 243 6.96 20.78 -24.27
C ASP A 243 7.79 22.04 -23.98
N ALA A 244 8.15 22.26 -22.72
CA ALA A 244 9.05 23.36 -22.34
C ALA A 244 10.41 23.23 -23.04
N TYR A 245 10.97 22.02 -23.11
CA TYR A 245 12.23 21.74 -23.79
C TYR A 245 12.13 21.99 -25.31
N ARG A 246 11.05 21.54 -25.96
CA ARG A 246 10.79 21.82 -27.38
C ARG A 246 10.67 23.33 -27.65
N SER A 247 9.96 24.06 -26.78
CA SER A 247 9.82 25.51 -26.87
C SER A 247 11.17 26.23 -26.71
N GLN A 248 11.97 25.82 -25.72
CA GLN A 248 13.32 26.36 -25.51
C GLN A 248 14.19 26.13 -26.73
N ARG A 249 14.21 24.91 -27.28
CA ARG A 249 14.98 24.58 -28.49
C ARG A 249 14.56 25.44 -29.68
N LYS A 250 13.26 25.68 -29.85
CA LYS A 250 12.74 26.58 -30.90
C LYS A 250 13.20 28.02 -30.68
N MET A 251 13.11 28.55 -29.47
CA MET A 251 13.60 29.90 -29.14
C MET A 251 15.09 30.05 -29.42
N THR A 252 15.91 29.06 -29.05
CA THR A 252 17.35 29.06 -29.35
C THR A 252 17.62 29.08 -30.85
N HIS A 253 16.89 28.27 -31.63
CA HIS A 253 17.01 28.24 -33.08
C HIS A 253 16.60 29.58 -33.73
N ASP A 254 15.47 30.15 -33.32
CA ASP A 254 14.99 31.43 -33.85
C ASP A 254 15.97 32.58 -33.50
N PHE A 255 16.56 32.56 -32.30
CA PHE A 255 17.60 33.51 -31.90
C PHE A 255 18.87 33.37 -32.74
N GLN A 256 19.31 32.14 -33.02
CA GLN A 256 20.44 31.87 -33.92
C GLN A 256 20.18 32.39 -35.34
N ASN A 257 18.97 32.19 -35.87
CA ASN A 257 18.58 32.72 -37.17
C ASN A 257 18.61 34.25 -37.20
N GLN A 258 18.08 34.92 -36.18
CA GLN A 258 18.11 36.38 -36.10
C GLN A 258 19.55 36.91 -36.04
N LEU A 259 20.41 36.31 -35.23
CA LEU A 259 21.84 36.66 -35.19
C LEU A 259 22.52 36.45 -36.55
N SER A 260 22.18 35.37 -37.26
CA SER A 260 22.73 35.08 -38.59
C SER A 260 22.33 36.15 -39.62
N VAL A 261 21.08 36.63 -39.59
CA VAL A 261 20.61 37.74 -40.44
C VAL A 261 21.35 39.04 -40.11
N ILE A 262 21.48 39.37 -38.82
CA ILE A 262 22.22 40.57 -38.38
C ILE A 262 23.68 40.51 -38.85
N CYS A 263 24.31 39.34 -38.76
CA CYS A 263 25.67 39.13 -39.24
C CYS A 263 25.78 39.37 -40.75
N GLY A 264 24.87 38.78 -41.55
CA GLY A 264 24.87 38.97 -43.01
C GLY A 264 24.63 40.42 -43.45
N LEU A 265 23.78 41.17 -42.73
CA LEU A 265 23.58 42.60 -42.98
C LEU A 265 24.83 43.42 -42.63
N ALA A 266 25.47 43.13 -41.50
CA ALA A 266 26.68 43.81 -41.06
C ALA A 266 27.88 43.55 -42.00
N GLU A 267 27.99 42.34 -42.59
CA GLU A 267 29.00 42.02 -43.63
C GLU A 267 28.84 42.88 -44.88
N HIS A 268 27.60 43.22 -45.24
CA HIS A 268 27.27 43.93 -46.47
C HIS A 268 27.43 45.46 -46.37
N GLU A 269 27.18 46.04 -45.19
CA GLU A 269 27.28 47.49 -44.96
C GLU A 269 28.66 47.96 -44.45
N ALA A 270 29.36 47.15 -43.64
CA ALA A 270 30.65 47.53 -43.04
C ALA A 270 31.56 46.31 -42.75
N PRO A 271 32.23 45.77 -43.78
CA PRO A 271 32.94 44.49 -43.73
C PRO A 271 34.07 44.40 -42.68
N ASP A 272 34.68 45.52 -42.28
CA ASP A 272 35.79 45.57 -41.30
C ASP A 272 35.39 46.21 -39.95
N SER A 273 34.10 46.21 -39.60
CA SER A 273 33.60 46.87 -38.38
C SER A 273 33.77 46.03 -37.11
N LYS A 274 33.98 46.70 -35.97
CA LYS A 274 33.94 46.06 -34.63
C LYS A 274 32.59 45.39 -34.35
N LEU A 275 31.51 45.88 -34.94
CA LEU A 275 30.17 45.28 -34.83
C LEU A 275 30.14 43.87 -35.43
N LEU A 276 30.75 43.68 -36.61
CA LEU A 276 30.87 42.38 -37.25
C LEU A 276 31.58 41.38 -36.33
N SER A 277 32.73 41.77 -35.78
CA SER A 277 33.51 40.91 -34.87
C SER A 277 32.75 40.54 -33.58
N TYR A 278 31.87 41.42 -33.10
CA TYR A 278 31.04 41.20 -31.92
C TYR A 278 29.83 40.28 -32.21
N VAL A 279 29.16 40.47 -33.35
CA VAL A 279 28.04 39.58 -33.75
C VAL A 279 28.57 38.20 -34.13
N GLN A 280 29.72 38.12 -34.80
CA GLN A 280 30.41 36.86 -35.06
C GLN A 280 30.90 36.19 -33.78
N SER A 281 31.30 36.91 -32.72
CA SER A 281 31.63 36.27 -31.44
C SER A 281 30.37 35.74 -30.73
N LEU A 282 29.24 36.45 -30.80
CA LEU A 282 27.95 35.96 -30.30
C LEU A 282 27.44 34.73 -31.08
N LEU A 283 27.62 34.72 -32.41
CA LEU A 283 27.36 33.55 -33.24
C LEU A 283 28.38 32.45 -32.96
N GLN A 284 29.68 32.69 -32.93
CA GLN A 284 30.69 31.64 -32.66
C GLN A 284 30.54 31.01 -31.27
N THR A 285 30.05 31.75 -30.27
CA THR A 285 29.68 31.21 -28.95
C THR A 285 28.42 30.31 -29.04
N SER A 286 27.65 30.40 -30.14
CA SER A 286 26.38 29.70 -30.39
C SER A 286 26.40 28.70 -31.58
N THR A 287 27.32 28.82 -32.54
CA THR A 287 27.36 28.10 -33.83
C THR A 287 28.68 27.40 -34.15
N LYS A 288 29.72 27.47 -33.31
CA LYS A 288 30.87 26.57 -33.47
C LYS A 288 30.60 25.19 -32.86
N SER A 289 29.81 24.41 -33.58
CA SER A 289 30.16 23.01 -33.74
C SER A 289 29.59 22.53 -35.08
N PRO A 290 30.38 22.41 -36.17
CA PRO A 290 30.00 21.50 -37.24
C PRO A 290 29.63 20.17 -36.58
N LEU A 291 28.58 19.50 -37.05
CA LEU A 291 28.22 18.18 -36.51
C LEU A 291 29.46 17.29 -36.63
N ILE A 292 30.04 16.94 -35.49
CA ILE A 292 31.29 16.17 -35.39
C ILE A 292 30.99 14.69 -35.65
N VAL A 293 29.72 14.33 -35.49
CA VAL A 293 29.21 12.97 -35.55
C VAL A 293 28.05 12.89 -36.54
N LYS A 294 27.97 11.77 -37.26
CA LYS A 294 26.87 11.42 -38.14
C LYS A 294 26.47 9.96 -37.90
N THR A 295 25.48 9.75 -37.03
CA THR A 295 24.96 8.43 -36.62
C THR A 295 23.66 8.05 -37.32
N GLY A 296 23.14 8.89 -38.23
CA GLY A 296 21.83 8.66 -38.85
C GLY A 296 20.64 9.13 -38.00
N ARG A 297 20.87 9.45 -36.72
CA ARG A 297 19.86 9.98 -35.80
C ARG A 297 20.15 11.41 -35.38
N GLN A 298 19.46 12.36 -36.01
CA GLN A 298 19.75 13.80 -35.92
C GLN A 298 19.78 14.35 -34.47
N VAL A 299 18.91 13.87 -33.59
CA VAL A 299 18.91 14.31 -32.18
C VAL A 299 20.18 13.90 -31.42
N ALA A 300 20.72 12.70 -31.71
CA ALA A 300 21.94 12.21 -31.11
C ALA A 300 23.15 12.96 -31.67
N ASP A 301 23.20 13.19 -32.99
CA ASP A 301 24.28 13.91 -33.68
C ASP A 301 24.48 15.33 -33.11
N VAL A 302 23.37 16.06 -32.92
CA VAL A 302 23.39 17.41 -32.33
C VAL A 302 23.90 17.36 -30.89
N LEU A 303 23.38 16.43 -30.08
CA LEU A 303 23.75 16.31 -28.67
C LEU A 303 25.24 15.97 -28.52
N PHE A 304 25.74 14.96 -29.24
CA PHE A 304 27.15 14.57 -29.18
C PHE A 304 28.07 15.70 -29.60
N SER A 305 27.73 16.41 -30.67
CA SER A 305 28.53 17.54 -31.15
C SER A 305 28.59 18.68 -30.13
N GLN A 306 27.46 18.99 -29.48
CA GLN A 306 27.41 19.97 -28.39
C GLN A 306 28.26 19.55 -27.18
N LYS A 307 28.13 18.29 -26.73
CA LYS A 307 28.86 17.80 -25.55
C LYS A 307 30.36 17.63 -25.83
N TYR A 308 30.74 17.23 -27.03
CA TYR A 308 32.14 17.17 -27.44
C TYR A 308 32.79 18.56 -27.37
N SER A 309 32.12 19.58 -27.90
CA SER A 309 32.63 20.95 -27.87
C SER A 309 32.74 21.50 -26.44
N LEU A 310 31.73 21.26 -25.60
CA LEU A 310 31.77 21.61 -24.18
C LEU A 310 32.92 20.92 -23.43
N ALA A 311 33.18 19.65 -23.72
CA ALA A 311 34.27 18.91 -23.10
C ALA A 311 35.65 19.42 -23.54
N ARG A 312 35.80 19.75 -24.83
CA ARG A 312 36.99 20.39 -25.40
C ARG A 312 37.30 21.73 -24.74
N GLU A 313 36.28 22.56 -24.50
CA GLU A 313 36.46 23.85 -23.80
C GLU A 313 36.96 23.71 -22.37
N LYS A 314 36.76 22.53 -21.75
CA LYS A 314 37.20 22.20 -20.39
C LYS A 314 38.48 21.36 -20.33
N ASP A 315 39.20 21.26 -21.46
CA ASP A 315 40.39 20.42 -21.62
C ASP A 315 40.15 18.94 -21.23
N ILE A 316 38.98 18.42 -21.60
CA ILE A 316 38.60 17.01 -21.42
C ILE A 316 38.77 16.26 -22.75
N GLU A 317 39.52 15.17 -22.75
CA GLU A 317 39.63 14.27 -23.89
C GLU A 317 38.33 13.46 -24.04
N PHE A 318 37.57 13.74 -25.10
CA PHE A 318 36.29 13.08 -25.37
C PHE A 318 36.43 12.15 -26.58
N SER A 319 36.32 10.85 -26.35
CA SER A 319 36.36 9.80 -27.37
C SER A 319 34.98 9.19 -27.62
N MET A 320 34.65 8.92 -28.89
CA MET A 320 33.36 8.40 -29.32
C MET A 320 33.54 7.21 -30.27
N GLN A 321 32.82 6.11 -30.00
CA GLN A 321 32.70 4.94 -30.88
C GLN A 321 31.20 4.68 -31.11
N LEU A 322 30.66 5.19 -32.20
CA LEU A 322 29.21 5.23 -32.45
C LEU A 322 28.89 4.53 -33.76
N ASP A 323 28.01 3.52 -33.70
CA ASP A 323 27.42 2.86 -34.87
C ASP A 323 26.28 3.71 -35.49
N ASP A 324 25.61 3.18 -36.50
CA ASP A 324 24.36 3.73 -37.02
C ASP A 324 23.24 3.59 -35.97
N LEU A 325 22.76 4.71 -35.45
CA LEU A 325 21.76 4.79 -34.39
C LEU A 325 20.33 4.98 -34.91
N THR A 326 20.10 4.84 -36.22
CA THR A 326 18.77 4.98 -36.84
C THR A 326 17.71 4.10 -36.17
N TYR A 327 18.09 2.88 -35.77
CA TYR A 327 17.21 1.89 -35.12
C TYR A 327 17.47 1.71 -33.62
N PHE A 328 18.11 2.67 -32.96
CA PHE A 328 18.37 2.59 -31.52
C PHE A 328 17.06 2.54 -30.72
N SER A 329 16.95 1.59 -29.78
CA SER A 329 15.69 1.14 -29.15
C SER A 329 14.88 2.18 -28.35
N LEU A 330 15.46 3.36 -28.04
CA LEU A 330 14.75 4.44 -27.35
C LEU A 330 14.17 5.45 -28.33
N ASP A 331 13.09 6.14 -27.95
CA ASP A 331 12.60 7.30 -28.71
C ASP A 331 13.52 8.53 -28.55
N ASP A 332 13.33 9.55 -29.39
CA ASP A 332 14.19 10.74 -29.39
C ASP A 332 14.16 11.50 -28.05
N THR A 333 13.02 11.49 -27.37
CA THR A 333 12.83 12.24 -26.12
C THR A 333 13.62 11.57 -24.99
N TYR A 334 13.45 10.26 -24.83
CA TYR A 334 14.16 9.46 -23.82
C TYR A 334 15.64 9.35 -24.14
N LEU A 335 16.02 9.22 -25.42
CA LEU A 335 17.42 9.16 -25.82
C LEU A 335 18.16 10.45 -25.46
N VAL A 336 17.57 11.62 -25.74
CA VAL A 336 18.17 12.92 -25.40
C VAL A 336 18.33 13.05 -23.89
N VAL A 337 17.29 12.74 -23.10
CA VAL A 337 17.34 12.83 -21.64
C VAL A 337 18.37 11.85 -21.06
N LEU A 338 18.44 10.62 -21.56
CA LEU A 338 19.39 9.61 -21.11
C LEU A 338 20.84 10.07 -21.36
N LEU A 339 21.14 10.41 -22.61
CA LEU A 339 22.49 10.81 -23.01
C LEU A 339 22.92 12.14 -22.37
N SER A 340 22.03 13.13 -22.27
CA SER A 340 22.37 14.41 -21.66
C SER A 340 22.75 14.22 -20.19
N ASN A 341 21.95 13.47 -19.42
CA ASN A 341 22.24 13.24 -18.01
C ASN A 341 23.53 12.44 -17.80
N LEU A 342 23.77 11.39 -18.60
CA LEU A 342 24.98 10.58 -18.45
C LEU A 342 26.25 11.34 -18.84
N ILE A 343 26.22 12.07 -19.96
CA ILE A 343 27.38 12.82 -20.45
C ILE A 343 27.63 14.06 -19.58
N ASP A 344 26.59 14.74 -19.09
CA ASP A 344 26.76 15.86 -18.16
C ASP A 344 27.38 15.41 -16.84
N ASN A 345 26.95 14.27 -16.31
CA ASN A 345 27.58 13.68 -15.12
C ASN A 345 29.06 13.35 -15.35
N ALA A 346 29.41 12.83 -16.52
CA ALA A 346 30.79 12.53 -16.89
C ALA A 346 31.64 13.81 -16.98
N ILE A 347 31.12 14.86 -17.64
CA ILE A 347 31.80 16.16 -17.75
C ILE A 347 31.97 16.80 -16.37
N GLU A 348 30.94 16.82 -15.53
CA GLU A 348 30.99 17.39 -14.18
C GLU A 348 32.00 16.66 -13.27
N ALA A 349 32.08 15.33 -13.41
CA ALA A 349 33.06 14.53 -12.68
C ALA A 349 34.50 14.83 -13.13
N CYS A 350 34.73 14.98 -14.43
CA CYS A 350 36.03 15.36 -14.99
C CYS A 350 36.44 16.80 -14.63
N ASP A 351 35.48 17.73 -14.58
CA ASP A 351 35.72 19.15 -14.27
C ASP A 351 36.24 19.36 -12.83
N LYS A 352 35.95 18.42 -11.93
CA LYS A 352 36.45 18.41 -10.54
C LYS A 352 37.88 17.89 -10.41
N ILE A 353 38.45 17.34 -11.48
CA ILE A 353 39.83 16.83 -11.48
C ILE A 353 40.79 18.02 -11.54
N PRO A 354 41.80 18.12 -10.65
CA PRO A 354 42.79 19.20 -10.69
C PRO A 354 43.53 19.28 -12.04
N GLU A 355 43.98 20.48 -12.41
CA GLU A 355 44.80 20.68 -13.61
C GLU A 355 46.05 19.79 -13.61
N GLY A 356 46.43 19.28 -14.79
CA GLY A 356 47.58 18.39 -14.98
C GLY A 356 47.32 16.90 -14.74
N GLN A 357 46.11 16.51 -14.34
CA GLN A 357 45.68 15.10 -14.30
C GLN A 357 44.83 14.76 -15.54
N PRO A 358 44.84 13.49 -15.99
CA PRO A 358 44.08 13.07 -17.17
C PRO A 358 42.57 13.23 -16.94
N ARG A 359 41.92 13.93 -17.86
CA ARG A 359 40.46 14.10 -17.93
C ARG A 359 39.96 13.42 -19.18
N THR A 360 39.39 12.22 -19.06
CA THR A 360 38.96 11.43 -20.23
C THR A 360 37.51 11.01 -20.09
N ILE A 361 36.77 11.07 -21.20
CA ILE A 361 35.41 10.53 -21.36
C ILE A 361 35.40 9.66 -22.61
N THR A 362 34.92 8.42 -22.50
CA THR A 362 34.67 7.56 -23.66
C THR A 362 33.20 7.19 -23.72
N VAL A 363 32.57 7.39 -24.87
CA VAL A 363 31.21 6.93 -25.15
C VAL A 363 31.24 5.89 -26.26
N LYS A 364 30.56 4.76 -26.04
CA LYS A 364 30.35 3.73 -27.05
C LYS A 364 28.87 3.41 -27.19
N MET A 365 28.38 3.38 -28.43
CA MET A 365 27.01 2.98 -28.73
C MET A 365 26.99 2.05 -29.93
N GLN A 366 26.27 0.94 -29.78
CA GLN A 366 26.18 -0.11 -30.79
C GLN A 366 24.74 -0.60 -30.90
N VAL A 367 24.29 -0.88 -32.12
CA VAL A 367 22.99 -1.47 -32.40
C VAL A 367 23.21 -2.89 -32.92
N THR A 368 22.59 -3.87 -32.29
CA THR A 368 22.67 -5.29 -32.66
C THR A 368 21.28 -5.89 -32.83
N GLU A 369 21.18 -7.12 -33.34
CA GLU A 369 19.90 -7.84 -33.43
C GLU A 369 19.27 -8.11 -32.04
N ASP A 370 20.09 -8.24 -30.99
CA ASP A 370 19.68 -8.52 -29.61
C ASP A 370 19.43 -7.24 -28.78
N GLY A 371 19.44 -6.08 -29.42
CA GLY A 371 19.16 -4.78 -28.80
C GLY A 371 20.28 -3.75 -28.96
N SER A 372 20.10 -2.61 -28.28
CA SER A 372 20.99 -1.47 -28.32
C SER A 372 21.89 -1.40 -27.09
N PHE A 373 23.19 -1.24 -27.30
CA PHE A 373 24.19 -1.13 -26.24
C PHE A 373 24.66 0.32 -26.07
N LEU A 374 24.76 0.75 -24.81
CA LEU A 374 25.31 2.05 -24.41
C LEU A 374 26.37 1.84 -23.32
N TYR A 375 27.56 2.38 -23.55
CA TYR A 375 28.65 2.37 -22.59
C TYR A 375 29.25 3.75 -22.45
N ILE A 376 29.44 4.21 -21.22
CA ILE A 376 30.09 5.48 -20.91
C ILE A 376 31.09 5.25 -19.79
N GLU A 377 32.32 5.72 -19.98
CA GLU A 377 33.34 5.73 -18.95
C GLU A 377 33.95 7.13 -18.81
N ASN A 378 34.31 7.50 -17.58
CA ASN A 378 34.98 8.76 -17.30
C ASN A 378 35.91 8.67 -16.10
N THR A 379 36.95 9.49 -16.11
CA THR A 379 37.83 9.72 -14.94
C THR A 379 37.09 10.52 -13.87
N THR A 380 37.37 10.27 -12.59
CA THR A 380 36.83 11.05 -11.45
C THR A 380 37.85 11.16 -10.32
N VAL A 381 37.91 12.31 -9.64
CA VAL A 381 38.76 12.47 -8.45
C VAL A 381 38.12 11.88 -7.18
N VAL A 382 36.79 11.82 -7.14
CA VAL A 382 36.03 11.35 -5.98
C VAL A 382 35.72 9.87 -6.15
N PRO A 383 36.10 9.01 -5.18
CA PRO A 383 35.72 7.59 -5.19
C PRO A 383 34.20 7.43 -5.20
N VAL A 384 33.69 6.63 -6.14
CA VAL A 384 32.26 6.38 -6.27
C VAL A 384 31.90 5.09 -5.55
N LYS A 385 31.05 5.19 -4.52
CA LYS A 385 30.49 4.02 -3.85
C LYS A 385 29.25 3.54 -4.60
N ILE A 386 29.22 2.25 -4.92
CA ILE A 386 28.10 1.60 -5.61
C ILE A 386 27.57 0.52 -4.67
N LEU A 387 26.28 0.59 -4.32
CA LEU A 387 25.57 -0.39 -3.50
C LEU A 387 24.31 -0.81 -4.25
N ASP A 388 24.05 -2.11 -4.38
CA ASP A 388 22.88 -2.66 -5.07
C ASP A 388 22.61 -2.05 -6.46
N ASN A 389 23.69 -1.88 -7.24
CA ASN A 389 23.65 -1.25 -8.57
C ASN A 389 23.11 0.20 -8.57
N GLN A 390 23.29 0.91 -7.46
CA GLN A 390 22.98 2.33 -7.33
C GLN A 390 24.21 3.09 -6.85
N VAL A 391 24.44 4.25 -7.45
CA VAL A 391 25.49 5.17 -6.98
C VAL A 391 25.02 5.81 -5.67
N VAL A 392 25.80 5.63 -4.61
CA VAL A 392 25.51 6.22 -3.30
C VAL A 392 25.84 7.71 -3.36
N ILE A 393 24.80 8.53 -3.44
CA ILE A 393 24.94 9.99 -3.50
C ILE A 393 25.37 10.49 -2.11
N SER A 394 26.52 11.15 -2.02
CA SER A 394 27.01 11.76 -0.78
C SER A 394 25.99 12.80 -0.26
N PRO A 395 25.68 12.83 1.06
CA PRO A 395 24.76 13.80 1.65
C PRO A 395 25.23 15.27 1.57
N TYR A 396 26.46 15.51 1.11
CA TYR A 396 27.02 16.85 0.86
C TYR A 396 26.93 17.33 -0.60
N ARG A 397 26.40 16.51 -1.54
CA ARG A 397 26.06 16.99 -2.89
C ARG A 397 24.76 17.79 -2.82
N SER A 398 24.71 18.95 -3.50
CA SER A 398 23.51 19.79 -3.54
C SER A 398 22.30 18.97 -4.02
N LYS A 399 21.12 19.27 -3.46
CA LYS A 399 19.84 18.62 -3.75
C LYS A 399 19.46 18.59 -5.24
N GLU A 400 20.13 19.37 -6.09
CA GLU A 400 19.87 19.49 -7.52
C GLU A 400 20.47 18.34 -8.36
N HIS A 401 21.57 17.70 -7.92
CA HIS A 401 22.33 16.76 -8.76
C HIS A 401 21.88 15.28 -8.65
N GLY A 402 21.06 14.93 -7.64
CA GLY A 402 20.60 13.55 -7.44
C GLY A 402 19.46 13.09 -8.36
N TYR A 403 18.88 14.00 -9.14
CA TYR A 403 17.76 13.69 -10.02
C TYR A 403 18.19 13.06 -11.34
N GLY A 404 19.37 13.42 -11.88
CA GLY A 404 19.80 12.98 -13.22
C GLY A 404 19.95 11.46 -13.34
N LEU A 405 20.71 10.83 -12.44
CA LEU A 405 20.85 9.37 -12.42
C LEU A 405 19.54 8.66 -12.09
N ARG A 406 18.65 9.28 -11.29
CA ARG A 406 17.33 8.71 -10.99
C ARG A 406 16.43 8.72 -12.23
N THR A 407 16.46 9.78 -13.03
CA THR A 407 15.78 9.85 -14.33
C THR A 407 16.33 8.81 -15.29
N VAL A 408 17.66 8.65 -15.37
CA VAL A 408 18.31 7.58 -16.16
C VAL A 408 17.79 6.20 -15.76
N MET A 409 17.80 5.88 -14.47
CA MET A 409 17.32 4.58 -13.97
C MET A 409 15.83 4.36 -14.28
N ASN A 410 14.99 5.40 -14.17
CA ASN A 410 13.57 5.29 -14.51
C ASN A 410 13.36 4.97 -16.00
N ILE A 411 14.07 5.64 -16.90
CA ILE A 411 13.98 5.40 -18.35
C ILE A 411 14.41 3.98 -18.70
N LEU A 412 15.52 3.51 -18.12
CA LEU A 412 16.05 2.16 -18.35
C LEU A 412 15.11 1.08 -17.80
N ASN A 413 14.56 1.27 -16.60
CA ASN A 413 13.60 0.34 -16.02
C ASN A 413 12.30 0.27 -16.84
N GLN A 414 11.81 1.40 -17.37
CA GLN A 414 10.60 1.45 -18.21
C GLN A 414 10.79 0.77 -19.56
N SER A 415 12.01 0.82 -20.11
CA SER A 415 12.36 0.15 -21.37
C SER A 415 12.74 -1.33 -21.20
N GLY A 416 12.77 -1.85 -19.96
CA GLY A 416 13.20 -3.23 -19.69
C GLY A 416 14.70 -3.44 -19.88
N ALA A 417 15.49 -2.36 -19.87
CA ALA A 417 16.93 -2.41 -20.07
C ALA A 417 17.66 -3.01 -18.86
N VAL A 418 18.72 -3.77 -19.15
CA VAL A 418 19.65 -4.28 -18.14
C VAL A 418 20.83 -3.33 -18.09
N PHE A 419 21.13 -2.76 -16.92
CA PHE A 419 22.22 -1.80 -16.76
C PHE A 419 23.08 -2.09 -15.54
N ALA A 420 24.33 -1.63 -15.57
CA ALA A 420 25.29 -1.80 -14.49
C ALA A 420 26.17 -0.56 -14.32
N PHE A 421 26.43 -0.20 -13.06
CA PHE A 421 27.45 0.77 -12.67
C PHE A 421 28.67 0.05 -12.09
N SER A 422 29.87 0.53 -12.42
CA SER A 422 31.11 0.06 -11.81
C SER A 422 32.11 1.20 -11.60
N TYR A 423 32.99 1.04 -10.61
CA TYR A 423 34.08 1.97 -10.33
C TYR A 423 35.38 1.21 -10.15
N ARG A 424 36.41 1.57 -10.92
CA ARG A 424 37.75 0.98 -10.85
C ARG A 424 38.68 1.92 -10.10
N GLU A 425 39.12 1.49 -8.91
CA GLU A 425 39.99 2.30 -8.04
C GLU A 425 41.39 2.51 -8.62
N SER A 426 41.95 1.54 -9.35
CA SER A 426 43.31 1.60 -9.92
C SER A 426 43.50 2.80 -10.85
N ASP A 427 42.49 3.06 -11.69
CA ASP A 427 42.54 4.07 -12.74
C ASP A 427 41.60 5.26 -12.44
N ARG A 428 40.92 5.23 -11.28
CA ARG A 428 39.86 6.18 -10.88
C ARG A 428 38.79 6.39 -11.94
N MET A 429 38.35 5.29 -12.54
CA MET A 429 37.40 5.28 -13.65
C MET A 429 36.01 4.86 -13.18
N PHE A 430 35.01 5.69 -13.46
CA PHE A 430 33.60 5.32 -13.35
C PHE A 430 33.12 4.81 -14.70
N CYS A 431 32.36 3.71 -14.69
CA CYS A 431 31.81 3.11 -15.90
C CYS A 431 30.31 2.83 -15.71
N PHE A 432 29.54 3.17 -16.74
CA PHE A 432 28.13 2.84 -16.88
C PHE A 432 27.94 2.03 -18.16
N SER A 433 27.14 0.97 -18.07
CA SER A 433 26.78 0.12 -19.20
C SER A 433 25.30 -0.21 -19.17
N ALA A 434 24.66 -0.24 -20.33
CA ALA A 434 23.26 -0.64 -20.48
C ALA A 434 23.04 -1.39 -21.80
N GLN A 435 22.21 -2.43 -21.74
CA GLN A 435 21.61 -3.11 -22.88
C GLN A 435 20.11 -2.81 -22.86
N ILE A 436 19.63 -2.16 -23.90
CA ILE A 436 18.23 -1.77 -24.08
C ILE A 436 17.64 -2.72 -25.13
N PRO A 437 16.60 -3.50 -24.79
CA PRO A 437 16.04 -4.52 -25.68
C PRO A 437 15.37 -3.94 -26.94
#